data_AF-A0A0E2N4U6-F1
#
_entry.id   AF-A0A0E2N4U6-F1
#
_cell.length_a   1.000
_cell.length_b   1.000
_cell.length_c   1.000
_cell.angle_alpha   90.00
_cell.angle_beta   90.00
_cell.angle_gamma   90.00
#
_symmetry.space_group_name_H-M   'P 1'
#
loop_
_entity.id
_entity.type
_entity.pdbx_description
1 polymer ?
#
loop_
_entity_poly.entity_id
_entity_poly.type
_entity_poly.pdbx_seq_one_letter_code
_entity_poly.pdbx_strand_id
1 'polypeptide(L)'
;MTENKQMELVQFGTVGSPRHATEINNTSFGDPSCQLRVASASTDQLGLLLGSSDSWRLNSEKEHQEGGSKGILRFLPKDIAPRVWKLDIQENAHPVVQIDKRIPDARTWVRTDPVFISAVLPAILYQVFDDVLSQDSPQDTPWMKDWIMWADSVMPGKPPPASSDEVGDRRRWIEDLIDSFCQRHHLSDRIVDMLTASQVDK
;
A
#
# COMPACT_ATOMS: atom_id res chain seq x y z
N MET A 1 -4.46 16.86 -10.27
CA MET A 1 -3.95 15.87 -9.29
C MET A 1 -4.73 16.08 -8.01
N THR A 2 -5.73 15.25 -7.72
CA THR A 2 -6.62 15.44 -6.56
C THR A 2 -5.99 14.73 -5.37
N GLU A 3 -5.22 15.46 -4.58
CA GLU A 3 -4.70 14.98 -3.31
C GLU A 3 -5.88 14.85 -2.34
N ASN A 4 -6.19 13.64 -1.87
CA ASN A 4 -7.20 13.42 -0.82
C ASN A 4 -6.61 13.91 0.51
N LYS A 5 -6.56 15.23 0.67
CA LYS A 5 -6.11 15.87 1.90
C LYS A 5 -7.33 16.20 2.75
N GLN A 6 -7.54 15.45 3.81
CA GLN A 6 -8.47 15.84 4.85
C GLN A 6 -7.71 16.70 5.87
N MET A 7 -8.21 17.90 6.13
CA MET A 7 -7.64 18.82 7.11
C MET A 7 -8.60 18.93 8.27
N GLU A 8 -8.10 18.70 9.49
CA GLU A 8 -8.84 18.96 10.72
C GLU A 8 -8.16 20.11 11.46
N LEU A 9 -8.92 21.17 11.73
CA LEU A 9 -8.43 22.32 12.47
C LEU A 9 -8.72 22.10 13.96
N VAL A 10 -7.65 21.99 14.75
CA VAL A 10 -7.76 21.84 16.19
C VAL A 10 -7.23 23.09 16.89
N GLN A 11 -8.02 23.65 17.81
CA GLN A 11 -7.68 24.90 18.50
C GLN A 11 -7.02 24.62 19.86
N PHE A 12 -5.69 24.61 19.90
CA PHE A 12 -4.89 24.37 21.12
C PHE A 12 -4.72 25.60 22.03
N GLY A 13 -5.50 26.66 21.81
CA GLY A 13 -5.38 27.92 22.54
C GLY A 13 -4.25 28.80 22.01
N THR A 14 -3.74 29.71 22.86
CA THR A 14 -2.58 30.56 22.55
C THR A 14 -1.44 30.21 23.50
N VAL A 15 -0.21 30.67 23.19
CA VAL A 15 0.95 30.46 24.08
C VAL A 15 0.69 31.02 25.49
N GLY A 16 -0.08 32.11 25.62
CA GLY A 16 -0.46 32.69 26.91
C GLY A 16 -1.69 32.07 27.58
N SER A 17 -2.41 31.19 26.89
CA SER A 17 -3.61 30.51 27.39
C SER A 17 -3.78 29.17 26.67
N PRO A 18 -2.89 28.19 26.94
CA PRO A 18 -2.95 26.89 26.28
C PRO A 18 -4.24 26.17 26.67
N ARG A 19 -4.89 25.55 25.68
CA ARG A 19 -6.04 24.65 25.90
C ARG A 19 -5.55 23.20 25.85
N HIS A 20 -6.24 22.32 26.56
CA HIS A 20 -5.88 20.90 26.63
C HIS A 20 -5.86 20.24 25.25
N ALA A 21 -5.02 19.21 25.11
CA ALA A 21 -4.94 18.40 23.91
C ALA A 21 -6.33 17.83 23.55
N THR A 22 -6.74 18.00 22.29
CA THR A 22 -7.93 17.35 21.74
C THR A 22 -7.49 16.02 21.15
N GLU A 23 -8.18 14.93 21.49
CA GLU A 23 -7.98 13.65 20.81
C GLU A 23 -8.55 13.72 19.40
N ILE A 24 -7.70 13.43 18.41
CA ILE A 24 -8.12 13.29 17.01
C ILE A 24 -8.44 11.82 16.76
N ASN A 25 -9.72 11.46 16.89
CA ASN A 25 -10.19 10.10 16.68
C ASN A 25 -10.74 9.94 15.26
N ASN A 26 -9.84 9.85 14.26
CA ASN A 26 -10.23 9.63 12.87
C ASN A 26 -9.91 8.20 12.42
N THR A 27 -10.93 7.34 12.38
CA THR A 27 -10.81 5.93 11.97
C THR A 27 -10.78 5.71 10.45
N SER A 28 -10.94 6.78 9.66
CA SER A 28 -10.93 6.68 8.19
C SER A 28 -9.55 6.30 7.64
N PHE A 29 -8.50 6.55 8.42
CA PHE A 29 -7.11 6.35 8.03
C PHE A 29 -6.49 5.17 8.80
N GLY A 30 -5.96 4.18 8.07
CA GLY A 30 -5.25 3.04 8.67
C GLY A 30 -3.80 3.37 9.04
N ASP A 31 -3.10 4.08 8.15
CA ASP A 31 -1.75 4.64 8.36
C ASP A 31 -1.70 6.05 7.73
N PRO A 32 -2.21 7.09 8.39
CA PRO A 32 -2.17 8.42 7.84
C PRO A 32 -0.73 8.96 7.80
N SER A 33 -0.35 9.55 6.66
CA SER A 33 0.70 10.56 6.65
C SER A 33 0.13 11.83 7.27
N CYS A 34 0.77 12.30 8.32
CA CYS A 34 0.41 13.47 9.12
C CYS A 34 1.43 14.58 8.91
N GLN A 35 0.94 15.82 8.95
CA GLN A 35 1.77 17.01 8.99
C GLN A 35 1.12 18.01 9.94
N LEU A 36 1.86 18.47 10.95
CA LEU A 36 1.41 19.56 11.80
C LEU A 36 1.75 20.89 11.14
N ARG A 37 0.75 21.77 11.11
CA ARG A 37 0.88 23.15 10.62
C ARG A 37 0.38 24.09 11.71
N VAL A 38 1.23 25.03 12.11
CA VAL A 38 0.90 26.08 13.07
C VAL A 38 0.61 27.35 12.28
N ALA A 39 -0.60 27.89 12.41
CA ALA A 39 -1.00 29.11 11.74
C ALA A 39 -1.33 30.21 12.76
N SER A 40 -1.09 31.47 12.38
CA SER A 40 -1.53 32.64 13.12
C SER A 40 -3.04 32.77 13.05
N ALA A 41 -3.69 32.94 14.20
CA ALA A 41 -5.12 33.21 14.28
C ALA A 41 -5.36 34.72 14.24
N SER A 42 -5.43 35.32 13.05
CA SER A 42 -5.98 36.67 12.87
C SER A 42 -7.38 36.56 12.25
N THR A 43 -8.34 37.27 12.84
CA THR A 43 -9.78 37.17 12.53
C THR A 43 -10.18 37.62 11.12
N ASP A 44 -9.30 38.32 10.38
CA ASP A 44 -9.65 38.97 9.10
C ASP A 44 -8.82 38.53 7.87
N GLN A 45 -7.90 37.56 7.99
CA GLN A 45 -7.19 36.99 6.83
C GLN A 45 -6.84 35.51 7.03
N LEU A 46 -6.68 34.79 5.90
CA LEU A 46 -6.06 33.47 5.82
C LEU A 46 -4.82 33.44 6.73
N GLY A 47 -4.89 32.63 7.80
CA GLY A 47 -3.87 32.61 8.84
C GLY A 47 -2.48 32.36 8.29
N LEU A 48 -1.52 33.21 8.65
CA LEU A 48 -0.11 33.05 8.27
C LEU A 48 0.43 31.74 8.83
N LEU A 49 0.95 30.85 7.97
CA LEU A 49 1.64 29.64 8.43
C LEU A 49 2.95 30.04 9.11
N LEU A 50 3.02 29.82 10.42
CA LEU A 50 4.18 30.14 11.27
C LEU A 50 5.21 29.01 11.27
N GLY A 51 4.78 27.79 10.99
CA GLY A 51 5.66 26.64 10.89
C GLY A 51 4.92 25.38 10.48
N SER A 52 5.67 24.45 9.89
CA SER A 52 5.21 23.10 9.61
C SER A 52 6.28 22.10 9.98
N SER A 53 5.84 20.92 10.42
CA SER A 53 6.72 19.77 10.46
C SER A 53 7.00 19.22 9.07
N ASP A 54 7.99 18.34 8.98
CA ASP A 54 8.03 17.33 7.92
C ASP A 54 6.82 16.40 8.03
N SER A 55 6.49 15.72 6.94
CA SER A 55 5.42 14.71 6.99
C SER A 55 5.91 13.47 7.71
N TRP A 56 5.15 12.98 8.70
CA TRP A 56 5.45 11.74 9.41
C TRP A 56 4.25 10.79 9.32
N ARG A 57 4.45 9.48 9.53
CA ARG A 57 3.33 8.52 9.55
C ARG A 57 2.93 8.21 10.99
N LEU A 58 1.63 8.31 11.29
CA LEU A 58 1.12 7.80 12.56
C LEU A 58 1.08 6.27 12.46
N ASN A 59 1.97 5.59 13.19
CA ASN A 59 1.88 4.14 13.33
C ASN A 59 0.81 3.87 14.39
N SER A 60 -0.18 3.03 14.08
CA SER A 60 -1.04 2.52 15.15
C SER A 60 -0.18 1.64 16.07
N GLU A 61 -0.09 1.97 17.36
CA GLU A 61 0.73 1.25 18.35
C GLU A 61 0.26 -0.21 18.60
N LYS A 62 -0.77 -0.66 17.88
CA LYS A 62 -1.31 -2.02 17.93
C LYS A 62 -0.55 -3.04 17.07
N GLU A 63 0.54 -2.65 16.41
CA GLU A 63 1.45 -3.58 15.71
C GLU A 63 2.75 -3.84 16.49
N HIS A 64 2.70 -3.91 17.82
CA HIS A 64 3.68 -4.68 18.60
C HIS A 64 3.38 -6.19 18.49
N GLN A 65 3.29 -6.70 17.26
CA GLN A 65 3.60 -8.10 16.99
C GLN A 65 5.05 -8.12 16.52
N GLU A 66 5.94 -8.62 17.37
CA GLU A 66 7.28 -9.04 16.99
C GLU A 66 7.17 -9.87 15.69
N GLY A 67 7.63 -9.29 14.56
CA GLY A 67 7.65 -9.94 13.25
C GLY A 67 6.65 -9.44 12.20
N GLY A 68 5.79 -8.45 12.49
CA GLY A 68 4.88 -7.87 11.50
C GLY A 68 5.59 -6.95 10.50
N SER A 69 6.03 -7.48 9.36
CA SER A 69 6.54 -6.66 8.25
C SER A 69 5.45 -5.73 7.72
N LYS A 70 5.71 -4.40 7.75
CA LYS A 70 4.82 -3.39 7.15
C LYS A 70 4.63 -3.70 5.67
N GLY A 71 3.37 -3.89 5.24
CA GLY A 71 3.07 -4.27 3.86
C GLY A 71 3.48 -3.21 2.84
N ILE A 72 4.32 -3.59 1.87
CA ILE A 72 4.81 -2.73 0.78
C ILE A 72 3.74 -2.34 -0.25
N LEU A 73 2.60 -3.04 -0.25
CA LEU A 73 1.50 -2.87 -1.20
C LEU A 73 0.29 -2.19 -0.55
N ARG A 74 -0.14 -1.05 -1.11
CA ARG A 74 -1.27 -0.28 -0.61
C ARG A 74 -2.54 -0.51 -1.42
N PHE A 75 -3.67 -0.67 -0.72
CA PHE A 75 -5.01 -0.75 -1.33
C PHE A 75 -5.80 0.55 -1.10
N LEU A 76 -6.41 1.09 -2.15
CA LEU A 76 -7.14 2.36 -2.12
C LEU A 76 -8.49 2.24 -2.84
N PRO A 77 -9.63 2.44 -2.14
CA PRO A 77 -10.93 2.60 -2.80
C PRO A 77 -10.94 3.82 -3.73
N LYS A 78 -11.36 3.64 -4.98
CA LYS A 78 -11.43 4.70 -6.00
C LYS A 78 -12.52 4.43 -7.03
N ASP A 79 -12.96 5.47 -7.73
CA ASP A 79 -13.87 5.34 -8.86
C ASP A 79 -13.12 4.84 -10.10
N ILE A 80 -13.20 3.54 -10.37
CA ILE A 80 -12.44 2.88 -11.45
C ILE A 80 -13.32 1.95 -12.30
N ALA A 81 -14.63 2.09 -12.19
CA ALA A 81 -15.61 1.41 -13.01
C ALA A 81 -15.26 1.56 -14.51
N PRO A 82 -15.41 0.51 -15.34
CA PRO A 82 -16.02 -0.79 -15.03
C PRO A 82 -15.05 -1.83 -14.42
N ARG A 83 -13.80 -1.46 -14.10
CA ARG A 83 -12.83 -2.40 -13.51
C ARG A 83 -13.06 -2.58 -12.02
N VAL A 84 -12.89 -3.81 -11.53
CA VAL A 84 -12.94 -4.15 -10.09
C VAL A 84 -11.69 -3.68 -9.37
N TRP A 85 -10.54 -3.82 -10.00
CA TRP A 85 -9.26 -3.37 -9.50
C TRP A 85 -8.36 -2.87 -10.65
N LYS A 86 -7.37 -2.04 -10.31
CA LYS A 86 -6.25 -1.74 -11.21
C LYS A 86 -5.02 -1.36 -10.40
N LEU A 87 -3.84 -1.68 -10.92
CA LEU A 87 -2.58 -1.19 -10.39
C LEU A 87 -2.31 0.22 -10.93
N ASP A 88 -1.96 1.15 -10.05
CA ASP A 88 -1.54 2.51 -10.38
C ASP A 88 -0.08 2.66 -9.97
N ILE A 89 0.82 2.61 -10.94
CA ILE A 89 2.26 2.82 -10.76
C ILE A 89 2.57 4.25 -11.21
N GLN A 90 3.28 5.00 -10.38
CA GLN A 90 3.75 6.35 -10.69
C GLN A 90 5.26 6.36 -10.50
N GLU A 91 5.96 7.15 -11.31
CA GLU A 91 7.42 7.18 -11.38
C GLU A 91 8.09 7.30 -9.99
N ASN A 92 7.58 8.20 -9.14
CA ASN A 92 8.19 8.54 -7.85
C ASN A 92 7.33 8.14 -6.64
N ALA A 93 6.48 7.13 -6.76
CA ALA A 93 5.64 6.68 -5.64
C ALA A 93 5.45 5.16 -5.64
N HIS A 94 5.26 4.60 -4.45
CA HIS A 94 4.91 3.18 -4.32
C HIS A 94 3.65 2.86 -5.12
N PRO A 95 3.59 1.67 -5.74
CA PRO A 95 2.42 1.22 -6.46
C PRO A 95 1.20 1.14 -5.54
N VAL A 96 0.05 1.58 -6.06
CA VAL A 96 -1.23 1.53 -5.34
C VAL A 96 -2.21 0.66 -6.11
N VAL A 97 -2.76 -0.34 -5.43
CA VAL A 97 -3.89 -1.11 -5.96
C VAL A 97 -5.16 -0.30 -5.71
N GLN A 98 -5.74 0.20 -6.79
CA GLN A 98 -7.03 0.88 -6.75
C GLN A 98 -8.13 -0.17 -6.83
N ILE A 99 -9.07 -0.13 -5.90
CA ILE A 99 -10.23 -1.03 -5.83
C ILE A 99 -11.48 -0.20 -6.08
N ASP A 100 -12.42 -0.70 -6.86
CA ASP A 100 -13.65 0.02 -7.15
C ASP A 100 -14.40 0.33 -5.84
N LYS A 101 -14.68 1.62 -5.60
CA LYS A 101 -15.33 2.09 -4.38
C LYS A 101 -16.76 1.55 -4.19
N ARG A 102 -17.38 0.96 -5.22
CA ARG A 102 -18.69 0.31 -5.14
C ARG A 102 -18.62 -1.05 -4.44
N ILE A 103 -17.43 -1.63 -4.27
CA ILE A 103 -17.24 -2.88 -3.54
C ILE A 103 -17.38 -2.60 -2.04
N PRO A 104 -18.37 -3.20 -1.35
CA PRO A 104 -18.54 -3.04 0.08
C PRO A 104 -17.33 -3.55 0.84
N ASP A 105 -16.88 -2.80 1.85
CA ASP A 105 -15.74 -3.12 2.70
C ASP A 105 -14.50 -3.63 1.93
N ALA A 106 -14.16 -2.90 0.86
CA ALA A 106 -13.05 -3.25 -0.04
C ALA A 106 -11.73 -3.53 0.69
N ARG A 107 -11.47 -2.88 1.84
CA ARG A 107 -10.25 -3.09 2.64
C ARG A 107 -10.19 -4.48 3.28
N THR A 108 -11.30 -4.96 3.82
CA THR A 108 -11.38 -6.31 4.38
C THR A 108 -11.38 -7.32 3.25
N TRP A 109 -12.21 -7.09 2.21
CA TRP A 109 -12.35 -8.00 1.08
C TRP A 109 -11.00 -8.37 0.44
N VAL A 110 -10.15 -7.40 0.10
CA VAL A 110 -8.84 -7.70 -0.52
C VAL A 110 -7.87 -8.50 0.38
N ARG A 111 -8.13 -8.57 1.69
CA ARG A 111 -7.30 -9.29 2.66
C ARG A 111 -7.86 -10.65 3.06
N THR A 112 -9.14 -10.89 2.85
CA THR A 112 -9.83 -12.09 3.34
C THR A 112 -10.42 -12.94 2.22
N ASP A 113 -10.73 -12.36 1.07
CA ASP A 113 -11.32 -13.07 -0.05
C ASP A 113 -10.31 -14.04 -0.69
N PRO A 114 -10.59 -15.35 -0.69
CA PRO A 114 -9.66 -16.34 -1.22
C PRO A 114 -9.35 -16.13 -2.70
N VAL A 115 -10.33 -15.70 -3.50
CA VAL A 115 -10.13 -15.46 -4.94
C VAL A 115 -9.19 -14.28 -5.15
N PHE A 116 -9.39 -13.18 -4.40
CA PHE A 116 -8.51 -12.02 -4.50
C PHE A 116 -7.08 -12.37 -4.11
N ILE A 117 -6.89 -13.01 -2.95
CA ILE A 117 -5.55 -13.32 -2.44
C ILE A 117 -4.85 -14.33 -3.35
N SER A 118 -5.55 -15.36 -3.83
CA SER A 118 -4.92 -16.46 -4.55
C SER A 118 -4.78 -16.22 -6.06
N ALA A 119 -5.59 -15.36 -6.67
CA ALA A 119 -5.54 -15.10 -8.11
C ALA A 119 -5.16 -13.66 -8.46
N VAL A 120 -5.70 -12.67 -7.74
CA VAL A 120 -5.45 -11.25 -8.06
C VAL A 120 -4.10 -10.79 -7.53
N LEU A 121 -3.70 -11.19 -6.32
CA LEU A 121 -2.43 -10.78 -5.74
C LEU A 121 -1.21 -11.26 -6.57
N PRO A 122 -1.13 -12.52 -7.06
CA PRO A 122 -0.08 -12.93 -8.00
C PRO A 122 -0.02 -12.07 -9.26
N ALA A 123 -1.18 -11.69 -9.83
CA ALA A 123 -1.24 -10.83 -11.00
C ALA A 123 -0.75 -9.39 -10.71
N ILE A 124 -0.99 -8.88 -9.50
CA ILE A 124 -0.45 -7.59 -9.05
C ILE A 124 1.07 -7.67 -8.93
N LEU A 125 1.59 -8.73 -8.30
CA LEU A 125 3.04 -8.94 -8.18
C LEU A 125 3.71 -8.99 -9.55
N TYR A 126 3.13 -9.73 -10.50
CA TYR A 126 3.63 -9.77 -11.86
C TYR A 126 3.77 -8.36 -12.46
N GLN A 127 2.70 -7.55 -12.39
CA GLN A 127 2.70 -6.20 -12.96
C GLN A 127 3.71 -5.27 -12.28
N VAL A 128 3.87 -5.38 -10.96
CA VAL A 128 4.88 -4.60 -10.24
C VAL A 128 6.29 -4.98 -10.69
N PHE A 129 6.61 -6.27 -10.75
CA PHE A 129 7.95 -6.69 -11.13
C PHE A 129 8.26 -6.51 -12.62
N ASP A 130 7.26 -6.61 -13.50
CA ASP A 130 7.45 -6.28 -14.90
C ASP A 130 7.81 -4.80 -15.08
N ASP A 131 7.20 -3.89 -14.31
CA ASP A 131 7.58 -2.47 -14.31
C ASP A 131 8.97 -2.25 -13.70
N VAL A 132 9.23 -2.79 -12.49
CA VAL A 132 10.52 -2.67 -11.79
C VAL A 132 11.69 -3.14 -12.66
N LEU A 133 11.55 -4.31 -13.30
CA LEU A 133 12.61 -4.93 -14.09
C LEU A 133 12.68 -4.43 -15.53
N SER A 134 11.78 -3.54 -15.93
CA SER A 134 11.85 -2.82 -17.21
C SER A 134 12.63 -1.50 -17.09
N GLN A 135 13.01 -1.09 -15.87
CA GLN A 135 13.82 0.11 -15.63
C GLN A 135 15.31 -0.22 -15.67
N ASP A 136 16.13 0.72 -16.13
CA ASP A 136 17.59 0.54 -16.23
C ASP A 136 18.27 0.49 -14.86
N SER A 137 17.79 1.30 -13.90
CA SER A 137 18.36 1.42 -12.55
C SER A 137 17.28 1.38 -11.45
N PRO A 138 16.58 0.25 -11.26
CA PRO A 138 15.52 0.17 -10.25
C PRO A 138 16.05 0.35 -8.81
N GLN A 139 17.33 0.09 -8.57
CA GLN A 139 17.96 0.28 -7.25
C GLN A 139 18.05 1.77 -6.83
N ASP A 140 18.03 2.69 -7.79
CA ASP A 140 18.12 4.13 -7.55
C ASP A 140 16.75 4.74 -7.19
N THR A 141 15.66 4.00 -7.47
CA THR A 141 14.30 4.40 -7.11
C THR A 141 13.89 3.76 -5.78
N PRO A 142 13.64 4.55 -4.71
CA PRO A 142 13.42 4.00 -3.37
C PRO A 142 12.33 2.92 -3.28
N TRP A 143 11.19 3.14 -3.94
CA TRP A 143 10.09 2.18 -3.88
C TRP A 143 10.45 0.87 -4.59
N MET A 144 11.14 0.93 -5.73
CA MET A 144 11.57 -0.26 -6.48
C MET A 144 12.61 -1.06 -5.71
N LYS A 145 13.55 -0.38 -5.04
CA LYS A 145 14.51 -1.01 -4.12
C LYS A 145 13.81 -1.81 -3.02
N ASP A 146 12.76 -1.26 -2.41
CA ASP A 146 11.98 -1.97 -1.38
C ASP A 146 11.34 -3.27 -1.93
N TRP A 147 10.86 -3.25 -3.18
CA TRP A 147 10.33 -4.45 -3.85
C TRP A 147 11.42 -5.47 -4.14
N ILE A 148 12.61 -5.05 -4.55
CA ILE A 148 13.74 -5.98 -4.76
C ILE A 148 14.19 -6.61 -3.44
N MET A 149 14.24 -5.83 -2.35
CA MET A 149 14.53 -6.36 -1.02
C MET A 149 13.45 -7.35 -0.55
N TRP A 150 12.18 -7.09 -0.86
CA TRP A 150 11.11 -8.04 -0.61
C TRP A 150 11.27 -9.33 -1.43
N ALA A 151 11.63 -9.23 -2.71
CA ALA A 151 11.86 -10.40 -3.56
C ALA A 151 13.00 -11.27 -3.03
N ASP A 152 14.10 -10.68 -2.54
CA ASP A 152 15.20 -11.42 -1.91
C ASP A 152 14.73 -12.18 -0.65
N SER A 153 13.78 -11.62 0.11
CA SER A 153 13.17 -12.33 1.25
C SER A 153 12.31 -13.54 0.84
N VAL A 154 11.77 -13.53 -0.39
CA VAL A 154 10.95 -14.61 -0.96
C VAL A 154 11.81 -15.66 -1.65
N MET A 155 12.83 -15.24 -2.40
CA MET A 155 13.78 -16.09 -3.12
C MET A 155 15.24 -15.76 -2.74
N PRO A 156 15.69 -16.13 -1.53
CA PRO A 156 17.05 -15.81 -1.09
C PRO A 156 18.11 -16.36 -2.04
N GLY A 157 19.05 -15.50 -2.45
CA GLY A 157 20.16 -15.89 -3.32
C GLY A 157 19.80 -16.05 -4.81
N LYS A 158 18.60 -15.63 -5.22
CA LYS A 158 18.18 -15.54 -6.64
C LYS A 158 17.98 -14.08 -7.04
N PRO A 159 19.06 -13.31 -7.29
CA PRO A 159 18.93 -11.90 -7.67
C PRO A 159 18.17 -11.76 -9.01
N PRO A 160 17.52 -10.61 -9.26
CA PRO A 160 16.91 -10.33 -10.54
C PRO A 160 17.96 -10.30 -11.68
N PRO A 161 17.56 -10.56 -12.93
CA PRO A 161 18.45 -10.46 -14.09
C PRO A 161 19.12 -9.09 -14.18
N ALA A 162 20.38 -9.05 -14.61
CA ALA A 162 21.19 -7.83 -14.64
C ALA A 162 20.91 -6.90 -15.83
N SER A 163 20.23 -7.40 -16.86
CA SER A 163 19.91 -6.66 -18.09
C SER A 163 18.41 -6.63 -18.33
N SER A 164 17.89 -5.45 -18.69
CA SER A 164 16.49 -5.23 -19.09
C SER A 164 16.16 -5.80 -20.48
N ASP A 165 17.17 -6.12 -21.30
CA ASP A 165 17.03 -6.58 -22.69
C ASP A 165 16.66 -8.06 -22.84
N GLU A 166 16.85 -8.87 -21.79
CA GLU A 166 16.55 -10.31 -21.78
C GLU A 166 15.11 -10.55 -21.31
N VAL A 167 14.13 -10.15 -22.13
CA VAL A 167 12.69 -10.25 -21.80
C VAL A 167 12.27 -11.66 -21.35
N GLY A 168 12.87 -12.70 -21.95
CA GLY A 168 12.63 -14.09 -21.58
C GLY A 168 13.09 -14.42 -20.16
N ASP A 169 14.29 -13.96 -19.78
CA ASP A 169 14.87 -14.22 -18.46
C ASP A 169 14.17 -13.37 -17.37
N ARG A 170 13.78 -12.13 -17.69
CA ARG A 170 12.91 -11.31 -16.83
C ARG A 170 11.62 -12.07 -16.52
N ARG A 171 10.89 -12.49 -17.55
CA ARG A 171 9.61 -13.16 -17.40
C ARG A 171 9.73 -14.42 -16.55
N ARG A 172 10.73 -15.26 -16.85
CA ARG A 172 10.97 -16.50 -16.10
C ARG A 172 11.29 -16.23 -14.64
N TRP A 173 12.11 -15.22 -14.35
CA TRP A 173 12.41 -14.85 -12.97
C TRP A 173 11.17 -14.35 -12.21
N ILE A 174 10.29 -13.57 -12.87
CA ILE A 174 9.01 -13.14 -12.28
C ILE A 174 8.10 -14.34 -12.01
N GLU A 175 8.00 -15.29 -12.95
CA GLU A 175 7.24 -16.53 -12.78
C GLU A 175 7.78 -17.34 -11.58
N ASP A 176 9.10 -17.54 -11.47
CA ASP A 176 9.74 -18.21 -10.33
C ASP A 176 9.46 -17.51 -8.98
N LEU A 177 9.45 -16.16 -8.97
CA LEU A 177 9.13 -15.36 -7.79
C LEU A 177 7.68 -15.57 -7.36
N ILE A 178 6.75 -15.54 -8.31
CA ILE A 178 5.33 -15.74 -8.07
C ILE A 178 5.08 -17.16 -7.56
N ASP A 179 5.70 -18.17 -8.17
CA ASP A 179 5.58 -19.56 -7.73
C ASP A 179 6.09 -19.75 -6.30
N SER A 180 7.25 -19.16 -5.97
CA SER A 180 7.82 -19.18 -4.63
C SER A 180 6.90 -18.49 -3.60
N PHE A 181 6.31 -17.36 -3.97
CA PHE A 181 5.33 -16.66 -3.14
C PHE A 181 4.05 -17.49 -2.94
N CYS A 182 3.49 -18.03 -4.02
CA CYS A 182 2.27 -18.83 -4.00
C CYS A 182 2.44 -20.10 -3.16
N GLN A 183 3.58 -20.77 -3.31
CA GLN A 183 3.94 -21.97 -2.55
C GLN A 183 4.10 -21.65 -1.06
N ARG A 184 4.82 -20.57 -0.72
CA ARG A 184 5.03 -20.16 0.67
C ARG A 184 3.74 -19.86 1.42
N HIS A 185 2.71 -19.39 0.71
CA HIS A 185 1.43 -18.99 1.29
C HIS A 185 0.26 -19.96 1.02
N HIS A 186 0.53 -21.11 0.40
CA HIS A 186 -0.47 -22.13 0.07
C HIS A 186 -1.67 -21.59 -0.70
N LEU A 187 -1.42 -20.70 -1.68
CA LEU A 187 -2.49 -19.94 -2.31
C LEU A 187 -3.46 -20.82 -3.13
N SER A 188 -2.95 -21.86 -3.80
CA SER A 188 -3.78 -22.85 -4.49
C SER A 188 -4.70 -23.58 -3.54
N ASP A 189 -4.18 -23.98 -2.38
CA ASP A 189 -4.89 -24.81 -1.40
C ASP A 189 -6.10 -24.06 -0.85
N ARG A 190 -5.95 -22.75 -0.58
CA ARG A 190 -7.05 -21.87 -0.16
C ARG A 190 -8.24 -21.87 -1.13
N ILE A 191 -7.97 -21.92 -2.44
CA ILE A 191 -9.03 -21.96 -3.46
C ILE A 191 -9.68 -23.33 -3.49
N VAL A 192 -8.87 -24.39 -3.44
CA VAL A 192 -9.38 -25.77 -3.41
C VAL A 192 -10.31 -25.97 -2.22
N ASP A 193 -9.88 -25.56 -1.03
CA ASP A 193 -10.66 -25.65 0.22
C ASP A 193 -11.97 -24.86 0.16
N MET A 194 -11.93 -23.64 -0.38
CA MET A 194 -13.14 -22.82 -0.57
C MET A 194 -14.14 -23.50 -1.51
N LEU A 195 -13.67 -24.08 -2.61
CA LEU A 195 -14.52 -24.72 -3.60
C LEU A 195 -15.10 -26.05 -3.13
N THR A 196 -14.31 -26.86 -2.40
CA THR A 196 -14.80 -28.11 -1.81
C THR A 196 -15.81 -27.85 -0.68
N ALA A 197 -15.56 -26.88 0.21
CA ALA A 197 -16.53 -26.51 1.24
C ALA A 197 -17.89 -26.10 0.64
N SER A 198 -17.86 -25.32 -0.46
CA SER A 198 -19.06 -24.89 -1.18
C SER A 198 -19.83 -26.04 -1.87
N GLN A 199 -19.21 -27.20 -2.08
CA GLN A 199 -19.85 -28.39 -2.66
C GLN A 199 -20.50 -29.28 -1.61
N VAL A 200 -20.07 -29.21 -0.34
CA VAL A 200 -20.63 -30.01 0.76
C VAL A 200 -21.93 -29.41 1.31
N ASP A 201 -22.11 -28.09 1.18
CA ASP A 201 -23.32 -27.36 1.61
C ASP A 201 -24.48 -27.40 0.58
N LYS A 202 -24.35 -28.18 -0.50
CA LYS A 202 -25.39 -28.38 -1.53
C LYS A 202 -25.89 -29.81 -1.55
#